data_AF-A0AAC8YFA5-F1
#
_entry.id   AF-A0AAC8YFA5-F1
#
_cell.length_a   1.000
_cell.length_b   1.000
_cell.length_c   1.000
_cell.angle_alpha   90.00
_cell.angle_beta   90.00
_cell.angle_gamma   90.00
#
_symmetry.space_group_name_H-M   'P 1'
#
loop_
_entity.id
_entity.type
_entity.pdbx_description
1 polymer ?
#
loop_
_entity_poly.entity_id
_entity_poly.type
_entity_poly.pdbx_seq_one_letter_code
_entity_poly.pdbx_strand_id
1 'polypeptide(L)'
;MTELVARIHEVLACRAMSLKGYRPGLYRQVELTLILLRQDMVQMCAADLYRVSQPTVSRIWRRILPLVDEVLALDGISLAEAAAQGEPILIDGTFIPTGNRPASGQGSANYSGKHHVQCLSVQVAGTLDGQLIATSQPVTGSRHDSAAIQMCGWTQILQDAKVSWIADTAYIATGAITPIKKTPGRDRLEWEKQFNHDVSSLRSAIEHIIGHLKNWKILSKGYLGRLAELPKIIRIVTRLELCRIGW
;
A
#
# COMPACT_ATOMS: atom_id res chain seq x y z
N MET A 1 -9.05 13.15 -10.77
CA MET A 1 -7.98 13.44 -11.77
C MET A 1 -7.77 14.95 -11.94
N THR A 2 -8.83 15.73 -12.20
CA THR A 2 -8.74 17.19 -12.39
C THR A 2 -8.07 17.93 -11.23
N GLU A 3 -8.47 17.64 -9.98
CA GLU A 3 -7.83 18.23 -8.79
C GLU A 3 -6.34 17.91 -8.70
N LEU A 4 -5.96 16.64 -8.89
CA LEU A 4 -4.56 16.25 -8.86
C LEU A 4 -3.74 17.02 -9.91
N VAL A 5 -4.30 17.23 -11.11
CA VAL A 5 -3.69 18.04 -12.16
C VAL A 5 -3.59 19.51 -11.74
N ALA A 6 -4.61 20.06 -11.07
CA ALA A 6 -4.62 21.43 -10.56
C ALA A 6 -3.54 21.64 -9.48
N ARG A 7 -3.46 20.77 -8.47
CA ARG A 7 -2.41 20.83 -7.43
C ARG A 7 -1.00 20.74 -8.03
N ILE A 8 -0.80 19.87 -9.03
CA ILE A 8 0.51 19.78 -9.72
C ILE A 8 0.79 21.06 -10.52
N HIS A 9 -0.22 21.63 -11.16
CA HIS A 9 -0.07 22.90 -11.88
C HIS A 9 0.34 24.03 -10.94
N GLU A 10 -0.25 24.12 -9.74
CA GLU A 10 0.12 25.11 -8.72
C GLU A 10 1.58 24.95 -8.27
N VAL A 11 2.03 23.73 -7.96
CA VAL A 11 3.43 23.46 -7.62
C VAL A 11 4.38 23.88 -8.74
N LEU A 12 4.03 23.59 -10.00
CA LEU A 12 4.83 24.01 -11.16
C LEU A 12 4.87 25.54 -11.30
N ALA A 13 3.74 26.21 -11.11
CA ALA A 13 3.64 27.67 -11.15
C ALA A 13 4.50 28.32 -10.05
N CYS A 14 4.43 27.82 -8.81
CA CYS A 14 5.26 28.28 -7.69
C CYS A 14 6.76 28.13 -7.97
N ARG A 15 7.16 27.13 -8.77
CA ARG A 15 8.55 26.89 -9.16
C ARG A 15 8.98 27.65 -10.42
N ALA A 16 8.11 28.49 -10.99
CA ALA A 16 8.31 29.11 -12.30
C ALA A 16 8.64 28.09 -13.41
N MET A 17 8.17 26.85 -13.26
CA MET A 17 8.36 25.78 -14.23
C MET A 17 7.15 25.69 -15.14
N SER A 18 7.37 25.72 -16.45
CA SER A 18 6.29 25.53 -17.42
C SER A 18 6.46 24.22 -18.17
N LEU A 19 5.38 23.44 -18.24
CA LEU A 19 5.27 22.32 -19.18
C LEU A 19 4.58 22.72 -20.49
N LYS A 20 4.41 24.02 -20.74
CA LYS A 20 3.90 24.55 -22.00
C LYS A 20 4.86 24.18 -23.13
N GLY A 21 4.37 23.47 -24.13
CA GLY A 21 5.17 22.96 -25.25
C GLY A 21 5.66 21.51 -25.11
N TYR A 22 5.57 20.91 -23.92
CA TYR A 22 5.79 19.47 -23.78
C TYR A 22 4.64 18.70 -24.44
N ARG A 23 4.98 17.62 -25.16
CA ARG A 23 4.02 16.67 -25.69
C ARG A 23 4.18 15.32 -24.98
N PRO A 24 3.12 14.78 -24.35
CA PRO A 24 1.79 15.37 -24.23
C PRO A 24 1.73 16.46 -23.12
N GLY A 25 0.64 17.24 -23.06
CA GLY A 25 0.46 18.29 -22.03
C GLY A 25 0.29 17.73 -20.61
N LEU A 26 0.28 18.60 -19.58
CA LEU A 26 0.29 18.20 -18.17
C LEU A 26 -0.78 17.15 -17.81
N TYR A 27 -2.04 17.40 -18.17
CA TYR A 27 -3.14 16.46 -17.88
C TYR A 27 -2.83 15.04 -18.38
N ARG A 28 -2.40 14.91 -19.63
CA ARG A 28 -2.02 13.63 -20.25
C ARG A 28 -0.77 13.02 -19.63
N GLN A 29 0.18 13.83 -19.15
CA GLN A 29 1.35 13.32 -18.43
C GLN A 29 0.96 12.72 -17.06
N VAL A 30 0.03 13.35 -16.36
CA VAL A 30 -0.55 12.82 -15.11
C VAL A 30 -1.35 11.56 -15.38
N GLU A 31 -2.23 11.57 -16.37
CA GLU A 31 -2.99 10.40 -16.84
C GLU A 31 -2.06 9.22 -17.15
N LEU A 32 -1.00 9.46 -17.93
CA LEU A 32 0.01 8.45 -18.28
C LEU A 32 0.66 7.83 -17.04
N THR A 33 1.03 8.66 -16.06
CA THR A 33 1.68 8.21 -14.82
C THR A 33 0.72 7.36 -13.98
N LEU A 34 -0.55 7.79 -13.88
CA LEU A 34 -1.59 7.03 -13.17
C LEU A 34 -1.91 5.70 -13.85
N ILE A 35 -1.94 5.64 -15.18
CA ILE A 35 -2.14 4.37 -15.90
C ILE A 35 -0.98 3.41 -15.64
N LEU A 36 0.27 3.90 -15.65
CA LEU A 36 1.43 3.07 -15.32
C LEU A 36 1.32 2.48 -13.91
N LEU A 37 0.93 3.29 -12.91
CA LEU A 37 0.69 2.82 -11.54
C LEU A 37 -0.47 1.83 -11.46
N ARG A 38 -1.58 2.13 -12.13
CA ARG A 38 -2.82 1.36 -12.03
C ARG A 38 -2.72 0.02 -12.72
N GLN A 39 -2.07 -0.05 -13.88
CA GLN A 39 -2.07 -1.24 -14.74
C GLN A 39 -0.77 -2.02 -14.75
N ASP A 40 0.32 -1.45 -14.18
CA ASP A 40 1.67 -1.99 -14.26
C ASP A 40 2.09 -2.23 -15.72
N MET A 41 1.76 -1.26 -16.58
CA MET A 41 1.95 -1.40 -18.02
C MET A 41 3.43 -1.18 -18.40
N VAL A 42 3.92 -2.00 -19.33
CA VAL A 42 5.27 -1.83 -19.92
C VAL A 42 5.35 -0.47 -20.60
N GLN A 43 6.43 0.28 -20.37
CA GLN A 43 6.56 1.65 -20.89
C GLN A 43 6.51 1.72 -22.43
N MET A 44 6.90 0.66 -23.14
CA MET A 44 6.72 0.58 -24.60
C MET A 44 5.25 0.61 -25.00
N CYS A 45 4.39 -0.22 -24.39
CA CYS A 45 2.96 -0.20 -24.65
C CYS A 45 2.32 1.15 -24.28
N ALA A 46 2.78 1.78 -23.20
CA ALA A 46 2.37 3.14 -22.85
C ALA A 46 2.77 4.15 -23.94
N ALA A 47 3.97 4.00 -24.49
CA ALA A 47 4.48 4.88 -25.54
C ALA A 47 3.61 4.80 -26.80
N ASP A 48 3.25 3.58 -27.21
CA ASP A 48 2.37 3.33 -28.35
C ASP A 48 0.98 3.92 -28.13
N LEU A 49 0.38 3.69 -26.95
CA LEU A 49 -0.94 4.20 -26.59
C LEU A 49 -1.00 5.74 -26.63
N TYR A 50 0.06 6.39 -26.14
CA TYR A 50 0.14 7.86 -26.08
C TYR A 50 0.80 8.49 -27.31
N ARG A 51 1.19 7.68 -28.31
CA ARG A 51 1.87 8.09 -29.55
C ARG A 51 3.11 8.95 -29.29
N VAL A 52 3.92 8.53 -28.33
CA VAL A 52 5.22 9.14 -27.98
C VAL A 52 6.31 8.09 -27.97
N SER A 53 7.57 8.50 -27.88
CA SER A 53 8.67 7.54 -27.71
C SER A 53 8.73 7.01 -26.26
N GLN A 54 9.18 5.77 -26.06
CA GLN A 54 9.36 5.21 -24.72
C GLN A 54 10.30 6.03 -23.82
N PRO A 55 11.40 6.63 -24.32
CA PRO A 55 12.19 7.57 -23.52
C PRO A 55 11.39 8.78 -23.03
N THR A 56 10.36 9.20 -23.76
CA THR A 56 9.45 10.27 -23.33
C THR A 56 8.57 9.81 -22.18
N VAL A 57 8.02 8.58 -22.23
CA VAL A 57 7.31 7.96 -21.11
C VAL A 57 8.19 7.91 -19.85
N SER A 58 9.44 7.47 -19.98
CA SER A 58 10.38 7.39 -18.86
C SER A 58 10.67 8.76 -18.24
N ARG A 59 10.83 9.81 -19.07
CA ARG A 59 11.01 11.19 -18.59
C ARG A 59 9.76 11.73 -17.90
N ILE A 60 8.57 11.42 -18.42
CA ILE A 60 7.30 11.79 -17.80
C ILE A 60 7.18 11.14 -16.43
N TRP A 61 7.40 9.83 -16.33
CA TRP A 61 7.37 9.08 -15.07
C TRP A 61 8.28 9.73 -14.01
N ARG A 62 9.55 9.97 -14.34
CA ARG A 62 10.52 10.57 -13.40
C ARG A 62 10.18 12.01 -13.00
N ARG A 63 9.42 12.73 -13.83
CA ARG A 63 9.01 14.12 -13.56
C ARG A 63 7.74 14.18 -12.74
N ILE A 64 6.71 13.43 -13.14
CA ILE A 64 5.36 13.54 -12.58
C ILE A 64 5.23 12.75 -11.30
N LEU A 65 5.84 11.56 -11.19
CA LEU A 65 5.69 10.71 -10.01
C LEU A 65 6.16 11.42 -8.71
N PRO A 66 7.28 12.16 -8.68
CA PRO A 66 7.64 12.96 -7.50
C PRO A 66 6.67 14.09 -7.20
N LEU A 67 6.10 14.74 -8.23
CA LEU A 67 5.10 15.80 -8.04
C LEU A 67 3.81 15.24 -7.44
N VAL A 68 3.39 14.04 -7.86
CA VAL A 68 2.25 13.33 -7.26
C VAL A 68 2.52 13.04 -5.78
N ASP A 69 3.71 12.58 -5.41
CA ASP A 69 4.07 12.34 -4.00
C ASP A 69 4.01 13.61 -3.14
N GLU A 70 4.41 14.74 -3.73
CA GLU A 70 4.46 16.04 -3.06
C GLU A 70 3.08 16.65 -2.86
N VAL A 71 2.27 16.72 -3.92
CA VAL A 71 0.93 17.32 -3.83
C VAL A 71 -0.04 16.50 -2.96
N LEU A 72 0.29 15.22 -2.77
CA LEU A 72 -0.47 14.34 -1.89
C LEU A 72 0.15 14.19 -0.49
N ALA A 73 1.16 14.99 -0.15
CA ALA A 73 1.90 14.83 1.09
C ALA A 73 1.02 14.98 2.35
N LEU A 74 -0.04 15.78 2.24
CA LEU A 74 -0.99 16.11 3.30
C LEU A 74 -2.31 15.32 3.19
N ASP A 75 -2.46 14.43 2.20
CA ASP A 75 -3.67 13.62 2.09
C ASP A 75 -3.59 12.40 3.03
N GLY A 76 -4.62 12.28 3.87
CA GLY A 76 -4.76 11.24 4.89
C GLY A 76 -4.18 11.61 6.25
N ILE A 77 -4.19 10.63 7.16
CA ILE A 77 -3.64 10.76 8.52
C ILE A 77 -2.61 9.66 8.77
N SER A 78 -1.71 9.91 9.70
CA SER A 78 -0.79 8.89 10.21
C SER A 78 -1.52 7.85 11.06
N LEU A 79 -0.91 6.67 11.21
CA LEU A 79 -1.44 5.65 12.13
C LEU A 79 -1.56 6.17 13.57
N ALA A 80 -0.62 7.02 14.01
CA ALA A 80 -0.64 7.59 15.35
C ALA A 80 -1.83 8.55 15.55
N GLU A 81 -2.13 9.38 14.55
CA GLU A 81 -3.30 10.27 14.59
C GLU A 81 -4.61 9.49 14.57
N ALA A 82 -4.71 8.43 13.75
CA ALA A 82 -5.87 7.54 13.75
C ALA A 82 -6.04 6.83 15.11
N ALA A 83 -4.93 6.32 15.67
CA ALA A 83 -4.95 5.65 16.96
C ALA A 83 -5.35 6.60 18.11
N ALA A 84 -4.96 7.88 18.02
CA ALA A 84 -5.34 8.91 18.98
C ALA A 84 -6.86 9.23 18.98
N GLN A 85 -7.59 8.88 17.92
CA GLN A 85 -9.06 9.01 17.88
C GLN A 85 -9.75 7.94 18.75
N GLY A 86 -9.04 6.87 19.13
CA GLY A 86 -9.54 5.83 20.03
C GLY A 86 -10.46 4.79 19.38
N GLU A 87 -10.70 4.88 18.08
CA GLU A 87 -11.48 3.88 17.34
C GLU A 87 -10.68 2.59 17.08
N PRO A 88 -11.33 1.40 17.05
CA PRO A 88 -10.65 0.16 16.74
C PRO A 88 -10.04 0.15 15.33
N ILE A 89 -8.78 -0.27 15.23
CA ILE A 89 -8.05 -0.34 13.96
C ILE A 89 -7.96 -1.78 13.47
N LEU A 90 -8.28 -2.03 12.21
CA LEU A 90 -8.00 -3.30 11.55
C LEU A 90 -6.60 -3.28 10.97
N ILE A 91 -5.80 -4.32 11.24
CA ILE A 91 -4.46 -4.46 10.67
C ILE A 91 -4.31 -5.84 10.04
N ASP A 92 -3.79 -5.86 8.82
CA ASP A 92 -3.41 -7.10 8.16
C ASP A 92 -2.20 -6.92 7.25
N GLY A 93 -1.51 -8.02 6.98
CA GLY A 93 -0.33 -8.08 6.15
C GLY A 93 -0.68 -8.36 4.69
N THR A 94 0.01 -7.70 3.77
CA THR A 94 -0.09 -8.01 2.35
C THR A 94 1.28 -8.05 1.70
N PHE A 95 1.51 -9.00 0.79
CA PHE A 95 2.79 -9.14 0.11
C PHE A 95 2.75 -8.48 -1.26
N ILE A 96 3.81 -7.76 -1.62
CA ILE A 96 4.01 -7.18 -2.95
C ILE A 96 5.04 -8.05 -3.68
N PRO A 97 4.66 -8.74 -4.76
CA PRO A 97 5.62 -9.51 -5.55
C PRO A 97 6.65 -8.57 -6.16
N THR A 98 7.92 -8.97 -6.17
CA THR A 98 9.02 -8.17 -6.72
C THR A 98 9.67 -8.80 -7.95
N GLY A 99 9.17 -9.95 -8.40
CA GLY A 99 9.78 -10.77 -9.43
C GLY A 99 11.09 -11.42 -9.00
N ASN A 100 11.53 -12.44 -9.75
CA ASN A 100 12.80 -13.12 -9.49
C ASN A 100 13.97 -12.19 -9.85
N ARG A 101 14.78 -11.80 -8.86
CA ARG A 101 15.91 -10.88 -9.00
C ARG A 101 17.23 -11.53 -8.59
N PRO A 102 17.75 -12.50 -9.38
CA PRO A 102 18.98 -13.22 -9.06
C PRO A 102 20.19 -12.28 -8.91
N ALA A 103 20.24 -11.17 -9.65
CA ALA A 103 21.32 -10.19 -9.60
C ALA A 103 21.34 -9.29 -8.35
N SER A 104 20.29 -9.33 -7.51
CA SER A 104 20.19 -8.44 -6.34
C SER A 104 20.93 -8.93 -5.09
N GLY A 105 21.44 -10.17 -5.09
CA GLY A 105 22.05 -10.79 -3.92
C GLY A 105 21.09 -11.06 -2.74
N GLN A 106 19.83 -10.62 -2.83
CA GLN A 106 18.80 -10.76 -1.78
C GLN A 106 17.76 -11.86 -2.08
N GLY A 107 18.09 -12.79 -2.99
CA GLY A 107 17.17 -13.84 -3.41
C GLY A 107 16.72 -14.78 -2.28
N SER A 108 17.53 -15.01 -1.25
CA SER A 108 17.13 -15.82 -0.10
C SER A 108 16.29 -15.04 0.92
N ALA A 109 16.60 -13.77 1.14
CA ALA A 109 15.91 -12.95 2.12
C ALA A 109 14.47 -12.65 1.70
N ASN A 110 14.23 -12.29 0.45
CA ASN A 110 12.90 -11.85 -0.02
C ASN A 110 12.00 -12.99 -0.52
N TYR A 111 12.48 -14.24 -0.51
CA TYR A 111 11.64 -15.38 -0.88
C TYR A 111 10.63 -15.69 0.22
N SER A 112 9.34 -15.60 -0.08
CA SER A 112 8.30 -16.08 0.83
C SER A 112 8.04 -17.56 0.59
N GLY A 113 8.33 -18.39 1.60
CA GLY A 113 8.00 -19.82 1.56
C GLY A 113 6.49 -20.07 1.48
N LYS A 114 5.66 -19.18 2.05
CA LYS A 114 4.19 -19.28 2.04
C LYS A 114 3.60 -19.06 0.63
N HIS A 115 4.18 -18.13 -0.13
CA HIS A 115 3.66 -17.74 -1.44
C HIS A 115 4.50 -18.25 -2.62
N HIS A 116 5.63 -18.90 -2.34
CA HIS A 116 6.60 -19.41 -3.31
C HIS A 116 7.12 -18.35 -4.30
N VAL A 117 7.14 -17.08 -3.90
CA VAL A 117 7.50 -15.93 -4.75
C VAL A 117 8.40 -14.97 -3.98
N GLN A 118 9.28 -14.26 -4.71
CA GLN A 118 10.03 -13.12 -4.18
C GLN A 118 9.08 -11.95 -3.91
N CYS A 119 8.97 -11.51 -2.66
CA CYS A 119 8.09 -10.42 -2.29
C CYS A 119 8.61 -9.64 -1.09
N LEU A 120 8.05 -8.44 -0.91
CA LEU A 120 8.13 -7.68 0.33
C LEU A 120 6.78 -7.72 1.04
N SER A 121 6.77 -7.77 2.36
CA SER A 121 5.56 -7.65 3.17
C SER A 121 5.30 -6.19 3.53
N VAL A 122 4.04 -5.77 3.47
CA VAL A 122 3.56 -4.44 3.86
C VAL A 122 2.38 -4.64 4.80
N GLN A 123 2.36 -3.88 5.90
CA GLN A 123 1.24 -3.86 6.82
C GLN A 123 0.25 -2.79 6.38
N VAL A 124 -1.04 -3.10 6.44
CA VAL A 124 -2.13 -2.20 6.05
C VAL A 124 -3.01 -1.99 7.26
N ALA A 125 -3.33 -0.72 7.55
CA ALA A 125 -4.25 -0.32 8.61
C ALA A 125 -5.52 0.28 8.00
N GLY A 126 -6.67 -0.02 8.60
CA GLY A 126 -7.97 0.47 8.17
C GLY A 126 -8.98 0.61 9.30
N THR A 127 -10.05 1.35 9.05
CA THR A 127 -11.20 1.48 9.96
C THR A 127 -12.13 0.26 9.85
N LEU A 128 -13.03 0.11 10.83
CA LEU A 128 -14.09 -0.91 10.78
C LEU A 128 -15.05 -0.70 9.59
N ASP A 129 -15.19 0.54 9.11
CA ASP A 129 -16.03 0.90 7.96
C ASP A 129 -15.35 0.62 6.60
N GLY A 130 -14.16 0.03 6.60
CA GLY A 130 -13.46 -0.30 5.36
C GLY A 130 -12.72 0.87 4.71
N GLN A 131 -12.40 1.91 5.48
CA GLN A 131 -11.56 3.01 5.00
C GLN A 131 -10.07 2.74 5.28
N LEU A 132 -9.23 2.98 4.28
CA LEU A 132 -7.77 2.90 4.42
C LEU A 132 -7.28 4.00 5.36
N ILE A 133 -6.39 3.66 6.30
CA ILE A 133 -5.70 4.63 7.17
C ILE A 133 -4.26 4.82 6.69
N ALA A 134 -3.48 3.74 6.69
CA ALA A 134 -2.05 3.81 6.39
C ALA A 134 -1.52 2.48 5.86
N THR A 135 -0.36 2.56 5.21
CA THR A 135 0.46 1.39 4.85
C THR A 135 1.86 1.55 5.39
N SER A 136 2.46 0.49 5.90
CA SER A 136 3.82 0.53 6.43
C SER A 136 4.88 0.64 5.34
N GLN A 137 6.12 0.92 5.75
CA GLN A 137 7.28 0.64 4.93
C GLN A 137 7.37 -0.86 4.62
N PRO A 138 7.84 -1.26 3.43
CA PRO A 138 7.98 -2.66 3.08
C PRO A 138 9.11 -3.30 3.89
N VAL A 139 8.84 -4.49 4.41
CA VAL A 139 9.82 -5.35 5.07
C VAL A 139 10.04 -6.61 4.27
N THR A 140 11.07 -7.36 4.61
CA THR A 140 11.42 -8.63 3.95
C THR A 140 10.25 -9.63 4.00
N GLY A 141 9.84 -10.17 2.84
CA GLY A 141 8.64 -11.02 2.72
C GLY A 141 8.76 -12.46 3.26
N SER A 142 9.95 -12.88 3.73
CA SER A 142 10.14 -14.15 4.43
C SER A 142 9.73 -14.11 5.90
N ARG A 143 9.48 -12.91 6.45
CA ARG A 143 9.14 -12.73 7.86
C ARG A 143 7.67 -13.04 8.12
N HIS A 144 7.41 -13.59 9.31
CA HIS A 144 6.07 -13.74 9.84
C HIS A 144 5.45 -12.37 10.13
N ASP A 145 4.14 -12.26 10.01
CA ASP A 145 3.43 -10.98 10.12
C ASP A 145 3.62 -10.30 11.49
N SER A 146 3.69 -11.08 12.58
CA SER A 146 4.05 -10.56 13.92
C SER A 146 5.44 -9.92 13.99
N ALA A 147 6.42 -10.41 13.23
CA ALA A 147 7.74 -9.80 13.15
C ALA A 147 7.71 -8.58 12.22
N ALA A 148 6.90 -8.62 11.16
CA ALA A 148 6.76 -7.52 10.21
C ALA A 148 6.19 -6.26 10.86
N ILE A 149 5.16 -6.39 11.70
CA ILE A 149 4.56 -5.26 12.43
C ILE A 149 5.52 -4.64 13.47
N GLN A 150 6.37 -5.45 14.08
CA GLN A 150 7.42 -4.97 14.99
C GLN A 150 8.51 -4.23 14.21
N MET A 151 8.99 -4.82 13.11
CA MET A 151 10.04 -4.23 12.26
C MET A 151 9.61 -2.91 11.62
N CYS A 152 8.32 -2.74 11.30
CA CYS A 152 7.81 -1.49 10.76
C CYS A 152 7.50 -0.43 11.84
N GLY A 153 7.67 -0.75 13.12
CA GLY A 153 7.49 0.16 14.25
C GLY A 153 6.04 0.40 14.67
N TRP A 154 5.06 -0.26 14.03
CA TRP A 154 3.64 -0.05 14.33
C TRP A 154 3.24 -0.59 15.70
N THR A 155 3.91 -1.62 16.21
CA THR A 155 3.66 -2.14 17.56
C THR A 155 3.82 -1.05 18.63
N GLN A 156 4.87 -0.22 18.54
CA GLN A 156 5.09 0.85 19.51
C GLN A 156 4.00 1.92 19.42
N ILE A 157 3.61 2.32 18.20
CA ILE A 157 2.56 3.32 17.95
C ILE A 157 1.22 2.87 18.56
N LEU A 158 0.84 1.61 18.35
CA LEU A 158 -0.43 1.06 18.85
C LEU A 158 -0.42 0.93 20.38
N GLN A 159 0.72 0.55 20.98
CA GLN A 159 0.88 0.45 22.42
C GLN A 159 0.86 1.83 23.11
N ASP A 160 1.56 2.82 22.55
CA ASP A 160 1.61 4.18 23.08
C ASP A 160 0.24 4.85 23.04
N ALA A 161 -0.50 4.65 21.95
CA ALA A 161 -1.87 5.17 21.80
C ALA A 161 -2.91 4.40 22.64
N LYS A 162 -2.56 3.21 23.16
CA LYS A 162 -3.47 2.29 23.88
C LYS A 162 -4.74 1.97 23.08
N VAL A 163 -4.64 1.95 21.75
CA VAL A 163 -5.78 1.67 20.86
C VAL A 163 -6.01 0.16 20.76
N SER A 164 -7.29 -0.24 20.72
CA SER A 164 -7.64 -1.63 20.41
C SER A 164 -7.48 -1.87 18.92
N TRP A 165 -6.88 -2.99 18.53
CA TRP A 165 -6.73 -3.34 17.13
C TRP A 165 -7.02 -4.81 16.88
N ILE A 166 -7.56 -5.11 15.70
CA ILE A 166 -8.04 -6.43 15.32
C ILE A 166 -7.19 -6.94 14.17
N ALA A 167 -6.74 -8.18 14.26
CA ALA A 167 -5.88 -8.77 13.25
C ALA A 167 -6.07 -10.29 13.14
N ASP A 168 -5.33 -10.89 12.22
CA ASP A 168 -5.35 -12.32 12.01
C ASP A 168 -4.59 -13.11 13.10
N THR A 169 -4.71 -14.43 13.04
CA THR A 169 -4.06 -15.29 14.03
C THR A 169 -2.52 -15.32 13.94
N ALA A 170 -1.93 -14.73 12.89
CA ALA A 170 -0.49 -14.51 12.81
C ALA A 170 -0.02 -13.38 13.74
N TYR A 171 -0.94 -12.55 14.27
CA TYR A 171 -0.62 -11.46 15.20
C TYR A 171 -0.87 -11.81 16.69
N ILE A 172 -1.19 -13.06 17.03
CA ILE A 172 -1.53 -13.46 18.42
C ILE A 172 -0.53 -12.96 19.48
N ALA A 173 0.76 -12.93 19.15
CA ALA A 173 1.83 -12.52 20.09
C ALA A 173 2.02 -11.00 20.23
N THR A 174 1.14 -10.17 19.65
CA THR A 174 1.35 -8.72 19.51
C THR A 174 0.34 -7.84 20.27
N GLY A 175 -0.59 -8.46 21.01
CA GLY A 175 -1.64 -7.77 21.76
C GLY A 175 -2.89 -7.40 20.93
N ALA A 176 -2.98 -7.89 19.68
CA ALA A 176 -4.16 -7.76 18.85
C ALA A 176 -5.33 -8.60 19.36
N ILE A 177 -6.55 -8.15 19.09
CA ILE A 177 -7.75 -8.98 19.14
C ILE A 177 -7.71 -9.90 17.92
N THR A 178 -7.54 -11.21 18.17
CA THR A 178 -7.44 -12.23 17.12
C THR A 178 -8.45 -13.35 17.33
N PRO A 179 -8.86 -14.08 16.28
CA PRO A 179 -9.67 -15.28 16.44
C PRO A 179 -9.02 -16.31 17.39
N ILE A 180 -9.85 -16.97 18.20
CA ILE A 180 -9.45 -18.02 19.14
C ILE A 180 -9.11 -19.30 18.35
N LYS A 181 -7.84 -19.73 18.46
CA LYS A 181 -7.38 -21.01 17.89
C LYS A 181 -8.04 -22.18 18.63
N LYS A 182 -8.42 -23.22 17.89
CA LYS A 182 -8.97 -24.46 18.48
C LYS A 182 -7.91 -25.09 19.38
N THR A 183 -8.25 -25.37 20.63
CA THR A 183 -7.38 -26.15 21.53
C THR A 183 -7.33 -27.61 21.06
N PRO A 184 -6.14 -28.24 20.96
CA PRO A 184 -6.04 -29.66 20.61
C PRO A 184 -6.87 -30.55 21.55
N GLY A 185 -7.61 -31.50 21.00
CA GLY A 185 -8.40 -32.47 21.78
C GLY A 185 -9.71 -31.95 22.36
N ARG A 186 -10.12 -30.71 22.05
CA ARG A 186 -11.37 -30.11 22.52
C ARG A 186 -12.13 -29.44 21.39
N ASP A 187 -13.45 -29.57 21.37
CA ASP A 187 -14.29 -28.80 20.46
C ASP A 187 -14.49 -27.36 20.93
N ARG A 188 -14.68 -26.47 19.95
CA ARG A 188 -14.94 -25.05 20.22
C ARG A 188 -16.28 -24.91 20.93
N LEU A 189 -16.30 -24.15 22.01
CA LEU A 189 -17.54 -23.73 22.64
C LEU A 189 -18.34 -22.83 21.69
N GLU A 190 -19.66 -22.79 21.88
CA GLU A 190 -20.53 -21.94 21.04
C GLU A 190 -20.16 -20.46 21.13
N TRP A 191 -19.79 -19.96 22.31
CA TRP A 191 -19.34 -18.56 22.44
C TRP A 191 -18.01 -18.30 21.71
N GLU A 192 -17.09 -19.27 21.64
CA GLU A 192 -15.84 -19.14 20.87
C GLU A 192 -16.12 -19.11 19.37
N LYS A 193 -17.12 -19.86 18.91
CA LYS A 193 -17.58 -19.81 17.52
C LYS A 193 -18.20 -18.45 17.21
N GLN A 194 -19.06 -17.94 18.08
CA GLN A 194 -19.69 -16.63 17.92
C GLN A 194 -18.64 -15.50 17.90
N PHE A 195 -17.71 -15.50 18.86
CA PHE A 195 -16.62 -14.53 18.89
C PHE A 195 -15.78 -14.57 17.60
N ASN A 196 -15.41 -15.76 17.13
CA ASN A 196 -14.66 -15.90 15.89
C ASN A 196 -15.45 -15.43 14.67
N HIS A 197 -16.77 -15.66 14.65
CA HIS A 197 -17.65 -15.16 13.61
C HIS A 197 -17.65 -13.64 13.58
N ASP A 198 -17.81 -12.99 14.74
CA ASP A 198 -17.87 -11.53 14.85
C ASP A 198 -16.53 -10.88 14.47
N VAL A 199 -15.40 -11.42 14.97
CA VAL A 199 -14.06 -10.96 14.59
C VAL A 199 -13.82 -11.13 13.08
N SER A 200 -14.25 -12.25 12.50
CA SER A 200 -14.10 -12.48 11.05
C SER A 200 -14.97 -11.52 10.24
N SER A 201 -16.18 -11.21 10.71
CA SER A 201 -17.07 -10.24 10.08
C SER A 201 -16.45 -8.84 10.08
N LEU A 202 -15.91 -8.37 11.21
CA LEU A 202 -15.21 -7.08 11.28
C LEU A 202 -14.00 -7.04 10.35
N ARG A 203 -13.24 -8.14 10.28
CA ARG A 203 -12.04 -8.22 9.44
C ARG A 203 -12.31 -8.25 7.93
N SER A 204 -13.52 -8.58 7.49
CA SER A 204 -13.85 -8.53 6.06
C SER A 204 -13.55 -7.15 5.44
N ALA A 205 -13.70 -6.08 6.21
CA ALA A 205 -13.36 -4.73 5.80
C ALA A 205 -11.86 -4.55 5.44
N ILE A 206 -10.93 -5.13 6.19
CA ILE A 206 -9.49 -5.01 5.86
C ILE A 206 -9.11 -5.80 4.60
N GLU A 207 -9.79 -6.91 4.34
CA GLU A 207 -9.62 -7.66 3.09
C GLU A 207 -10.08 -6.83 1.87
N HIS A 208 -11.19 -6.10 2.00
CA HIS A 208 -11.65 -5.16 0.97
C HIS A 208 -10.66 -4.02 0.74
N ILE A 209 -10.12 -3.41 1.80
CA ILE A 209 -9.09 -2.37 1.72
C ILE A 209 -7.85 -2.90 0.96
N ILE A 210 -7.37 -4.09 1.33
CA ILE A 210 -6.24 -4.73 0.64
C ILE A 210 -6.60 -4.99 -0.82
N GLY A 211 -7.82 -5.43 -1.11
CA GLY A 211 -8.33 -5.59 -2.48
C GLY A 211 -8.27 -4.29 -3.29
N HIS A 212 -8.68 -3.17 -2.69
CA HIS A 212 -8.58 -1.85 -3.32
C HIS A 212 -7.13 -1.44 -3.58
N LEU A 213 -6.22 -1.66 -2.63
CA LEU A 213 -4.79 -1.46 -2.86
C LEU A 213 -4.24 -2.36 -3.98
N LYS A 214 -4.67 -3.62 -4.06
CA LYS A 214 -4.27 -4.57 -5.13
C LYS A 214 -4.92 -4.30 -6.48
N ASN A 215 -5.87 -3.36 -6.58
CA ASN A 215 -6.31 -2.84 -7.87
C ASN A 215 -5.26 -1.95 -8.52
N TRP A 216 -4.32 -1.41 -7.75
CA TRP A 216 -3.09 -0.83 -8.28
C TRP A 216 -2.13 -1.96 -8.63
N LYS A 217 -2.15 -2.36 -9.91
CA LYS A 217 -1.46 -3.57 -10.36
C LYS A 217 0.05 -3.53 -10.16
N ILE A 218 0.64 -2.34 -10.02
CA ILE A 218 2.05 -2.17 -9.65
C ILE A 218 2.39 -2.80 -8.29
N LEU A 219 1.40 -2.96 -7.40
CA LEU A 219 1.54 -3.61 -6.09
C LEU A 219 1.10 -5.10 -6.10
N SER A 220 0.55 -5.62 -7.20
CA SER A 220 -0.04 -6.97 -7.24
C SER A 220 0.60 -7.92 -8.25
N LYS A 221 1.06 -7.44 -9.42
CA LYS A 221 1.55 -8.30 -10.51
C LYS A 221 3.02 -8.69 -10.37
N GLY A 222 3.83 -7.82 -9.75
CA GLY A 222 5.27 -7.99 -9.70
C GLY A 222 5.97 -6.70 -10.02
N TYR A 223 6.40 -5.95 -9.01
CA TYR A 223 7.08 -4.69 -9.24
C TYR A 223 8.39 -4.93 -9.99
N LEU A 224 8.51 -4.36 -11.20
CA LEU A 224 9.68 -4.52 -12.09
C LEU A 224 10.71 -3.38 -11.97
N GLY A 225 10.39 -2.31 -11.24
CA GLY A 225 11.28 -1.15 -11.06
C GLY A 225 12.44 -1.40 -10.08
N ARG A 226 13.17 -0.36 -9.72
CA ARG A 226 14.27 -0.45 -8.72
C ARG A 226 13.69 -0.65 -7.33
N LEU A 227 14.09 -1.68 -6.58
CA LEU A 227 13.53 -1.95 -5.25
C LEU A 227 13.64 -0.76 -4.28
N ALA A 228 14.69 0.05 -4.41
CA ALA A 228 14.86 1.27 -3.62
C ALA A 228 13.75 2.32 -3.84
N GLU A 229 13.04 2.27 -4.97
CA GLU A 229 11.92 3.17 -5.28
C GLU A 229 10.58 2.63 -4.77
N LEU A 230 10.48 1.32 -4.50
CA LEU A 230 9.23 0.67 -4.09
C LEU A 230 8.60 1.27 -2.82
N PRO A 231 9.37 1.59 -1.75
CA PRO A 231 8.85 2.36 -0.60
C PRO A 231 8.10 3.63 -0.98
N LYS A 232 8.64 4.40 -1.93
CA LYS A 232 8.02 5.63 -2.43
C LYS A 232 6.77 5.33 -3.24
N ILE A 233 6.79 4.28 -4.08
CA ILE A 233 5.63 3.85 -4.86
C ILE A 233 4.47 3.44 -3.95
N ILE A 234 4.74 2.65 -2.90
CA ILE A 234 3.74 2.23 -1.92
C ILE A 234 3.09 3.46 -1.30
N ARG A 235 3.90 4.41 -0.80
CA ARG A 235 3.41 5.66 -0.22
C ARG A 235 2.53 6.46 -1.19
N ILE A 236 2.95 6.60 -2.45
CA ILE A 236 2.19 7.32 -3.47
C ILE A 236 0.85 6.64 -3.74
N VAL A 237 0.84 5.31 -3.90
CA VAL A 237 -0.39 4.55 -4.16
C VAL A 237 -1.35 4.66 -2.97
N THR A 238 -0.84 4.54 -1.74
CA THR A 238 -1.63 4.73 -0.52
C THR A 238 -2.29 6.10 -0.48
N ARG A 239 -1.53 7.17 -0.75
CA ARG A 239 -2.06 8.54 -0.80
C ARG A 239 -3.05 8.77 -1.94
N LEU A 240 -2.83 8.17 -3.11
CA LEU A 240 -3.78 8.20 -4.21
C LEU A 240 -5.09 7.49 -3.86
N GLU A 241 -5.02 6.40 -3.11
CA GLU A 241 -6.20 5.66 -2.64
C GLU A 241 -6.95 6.43 -1.55
N LEU A 242 -6.24 7.05 -0.61
CA LEU A 242 -6.81 7.96 0.40
C LEU A 242 -7.52 9.14 -0.27
N CYS A 243 -6.86 9.77 -1.25
CA CYS A 243 -7.44 10.84 -2.07
C CYS A 243 -8.66 10.35 -2.87
N ARG A 244 -8.78 9.05 -3.20
CA ARG A 244 -9.96 8.51 -3.88
C ARG A 244 -11.15 8.32 -2.92
N ILE A 245 -10.90 8.04 -1.65
CA ILE A 245 -11.92 7.74 -0.63
C ILE A 245 -12.45 9.02 0.02
N GLY A 246 -11.61 10.04 0.20
CA GLY A 246 -12.00 11.32 0.81
C GLY A 246 -12.82 12.25 -0.09
N TRP A 247 -13.39 11.73 -1.18
CA TRP A 247 -14.14 12.48 -2.21
C TRP A 247 -15.54 11.91 -2.40
#